data_AF-A0AAU8M0Y6-F1
#
_entry.id   AF-A0AAU8M0Y6-F1
#
_cell.length_a   1.000
_cell.length_b   1.000
_cell.length_c   1.000
_cell.angle_alpha   90.00
_cell.angle_beta   90.00
_cell.angle_gamma   90.00
#
_symmetry.space_group_name_H-M   'P 1'
#
loop_
_entity.id
_entity.type
_entity.pdbx_description
1 polymer ?
#
loop_
_entity_poly.entity_id
_entity_poly.type
_entity_poly.pdbx_seq_one_letter_code
_entity_poly.pdbx_strand_id
1 'polypeptide(L)'
;MTWFEELTGFREGSTEQIYENLSIKGSAMRSQVNGKEFIWGSLEIPSLGELREKALSCPKGKQGIHVREILADTQELHTDASNAGTLFQVASQFNLLEMVSPNVTPEQGVTRYAQDFTQGPACAIAAGAGTIYRNYFVPINDEVGQTIDRQIDCLADVGTFLGNSDNRLWRMQNGYALPSRDGLLAIAHRLQAASEAERDTLRQLLRIGIQWNTQVTLRNSSHLVSQAYCSALPVAYSAFSSNLWEHFATLVLEASYEATICAALLNREQTGNKTVYLTLIGGGAFGNRIEWIIAAIQRALTIYAEYDLDVAIVSYSRSNPHIQQLITALT
;
A
#
# COMPACT_ATOMS: atom_id res chain seq x y z
N MET A 1 21.36 -7.91 -15.38
CA MET A 1 20.05 -8.24 -15.99
C MET A 1 19.02 -7.36 -15.30
N THR A 2 17.76 -7.32 -15.72
CA THR A 2 16.74 -6.60 -14.94
C THR A 2 16.28 -7.47 -13.76
N TRP A 3 15.69 -6.89 -12.71
CA TRP A 3 15.18 -7.68 -11.58
C TRP A 3 14.15 -8.74 -12.03
N PHE A 4 13.31 -8.39 -13.01
CA PHE A 4 12.33 -9.30 -13.60
C PHE A 4 13.02 -10.46 -14.34
N GLU A 5 14.04 -10.17 -15.15
CA GLU A 5 14.80 -11.18 -15.92
C GLU A 5 15.60 -12.09 -14.98
N GLU A 6 16.16 -11.58 -13.90
CA GLU A 6 16.86 -12.38 -12.87
C GLU A 6 15.91 -13.34 -12.15
N LEU A 7 14.69 -12.89 -11.88
CA LEU A 7 13.65 -13.69 -11.23
C LEU A 7 13.09 -14.76 -12.16
N THR A 8 12.65 -14.35 -13.34
CA THR A 8 11.84 -15.18 -14.25
C THR A 8 12.64 -15.87 -15.34
N GLY A 9 13.87 -15.43 -15.63
CA GLY A 9 14.72 -15.99 -16.68
C GLY A 9 14.44 -15.46 -18.08
N PHE A 10 13.53 -14.50 -18.25
CA PHE A 10 13.27 -13.84 -19.53
C PHE A 10 13.01 -12.34 -19.33
N ARG A 11 13.23 -11.54 -20.37
CA ARG A 11 12.94 -10.11 -20.32
C ARG A 11 11.44 -9.88 -20.38
N GLU A 12 10.94 -8.98 -19.54
CA GLU A 12 9.54 -8.54 -19.60
C GLU A 12 9.23 -7.95 -20.98
N GLY A 13 8.15 -8.41 -21.59
CA GLY A 13 7.68 -8.01 -22.91
C GLY A 13 6.17 -7.85 -22.93
N SER A 14 5.49 -8.45 -23.90
CA SER A 14 4.03 -8.35 -24.01
C SER A 14 3.32 -9.21 -22.96
N THR A 15 2.08 -8.86 -22.64
CA THR A 15 1.23 -9.64 -21.72
C THR A 15 1.06 -11.09 -22.18
N GLU A 16 0.96 -11.34 -23.48
CA GLU A 16 0.88 -12.70 -24.04
C GLU A 16 2.15 -13.50 -23.72
N GLN A 17 3.33 -12.89 -23.89
CA GLN A 17 4.59 -13.52 -23.50
C GLN A 17 4.64 -13.82 -21.99
N ILE A 18 4.09 -12.93 -21.15
CA ILE A 18 4.00 -13.18 -19.71
C ILE A 18 3.15 -14.42 -19.45
N TYR A 19 1.99 -14.56 -20.09
CA TYR A 19 1.08 -15.69 -19.90
C TYR A 19 1.61 -17.01 -20.48
N GLU A 20 2.40 -16.95 -21.55
CA GLU A 20 3.08 -18.13 -22.10
C GLU A 20 4.20 -18.64 -21.18
N ASN A 21 4.93 -17.73 -20.53
CA ASN A 21 6.13 -18.07 -19.77
C ASN A 21 5.91 -18.21 -18.27
N LEU A 22 4.84 -17.65 -17.70
CA LEU A 22 4.52 -17.73 -16.28
C LEU A 22 3.17 -18.39 -16.06
N SER A 23 3.11 -19.32 -15.12
CA SER A 23 1.87 -19.99 -14.72
C SER A 23 1.60 -19.81 -13.23
N ILE A 24 0.35 -19.55 -12.86
CA ILE A 24 -0.11 -19.49 -11.47
C ILE A 24 -0.83 -20.78 -11.10
N LYS A 25 -0.49 -21.35 -9.94
CA LYS A 25 -1.19 -22.50 -9.35
C LYS A 25 -1.29 -22.32 -7.83
N GLY A 26 -2.50 -22.14 -7.32
CA GLY A 26 -2.69 -21.79 -5.91
C GLY A 26 -1.92 -20.51 -5.58
N SER A 27 -1.10 -20.54 -4.53
CA SER A 27 -0.25 -19.42 -4.09
C SER A 27 1.14 -19.38 -4.74
N ALA A 28 1.40 -20.23 -5.74
CA ALA A 28 2.70 -20.32 -6.40
C ALA A 28 2.65 -19.76 -7.84
N MET A 29 3.73 -19.09 -8.23
CA MET A 29 4.04 -18.64 -9.58
C MET A 29 5.27 -19.39 -10.07
N ARG A 30 5.16 -20.03 -11.24
CA ARG A 30 6.26 -20.79 -11.85
C ARG A 30 6.66 -20.18 -13.18
N SER A 31 7.96 -19.99 -13.38
CA SER A 31 8.52 -19.67 -14.70
C SER A 31 8.82 -20.93 -15.48
N GLN A 32 8.31 -21.02 -16.70
CA GLN A 32 8.58 -22.11 -17.63
C GLN A 32 9.95 -21.97 -18.31
N VAL A 33 10.55 -20.77 -18.28
CA VAL A 33 11.84 -20.50 -18.94
C VAL A 33 13.02 -20.99 -18.10
N ASN A 34 13.02 -20.70 -16.79
CA ASN A 34 14.10 -21.11 -15.90
C ASN A 34 13.71 -22.20 -14.90
N GLY A 35 12.43 -22.64 -14.91
CA GLY A 35 11.90 -23.69 -14.04
C GLY A 35 11.72 -23.31 -12.57
N LYS A 36 12.06 -22.08 -12.17
CA LYS A 36 11.94 -21.61 -10.78
C LYS A 36 10.47 -21.39 -10.40
N GLU A 37 10.18 -21.62 -9.13
CA GLU A 37 8.88 -21.40 -8.51
C GLU A 37 9.03 -20.43 -7.34
N PHE A 38 8.07 -19.53 -7.19
CA PHE A 38 8.03 -18.50 -6.16
C PHE A 38 6.64 -18.42 -5.54
N ILE A 39 6.57 -18.10 -4.26
CA ILE A 39 5.29 -17.93 -3.57
C ILE A 39 4.85 -16.47 -3.73
N TRP A 40 3.75 -16.25 -4.47
CA TRP A 40 3.10 -14.93 -4.51
C TRP A 40 2.15 -14.76 -3.31
N GLY A 41 1.68 -15.86 -2.72
CA GLY A 41 0.85 -15.83 -1.51
C GLY A 41 -0.64 -15.70 -1.83
N SER A 42 -1.33 -14.76 -1.19
CA SER A 42 -2.70 -14.38 -1.53
C SER A 42 -2.89 -12.87 -1.51
N LEU A 43 -3.82 -12.34 -2.31
CA LEU A 43 -4.17 -10.93 -2.36
C LEU A 43 -5.60 -10.72 -1.88
N GLU A 44 -5.78 -9.89 -0.87
CA GLU A 44 -7.08 -9.35 -0.46
C GLU A 44 -7.13 -7.84 -0.73
N ILE A 45 -8.32 -7.31 -1.03
CA ILE A 45 -8.53 -5.86 -1.23
C ILE A 45 -9.63 -5.35 -0.28
N PRO A 46 -9.46 -5.51 1.04
CA PRO A 46 -10.51 -5.17 1.98
C PRO A 46 -10.63 -3.66 2.18
N SER A 47 -11.84 -3.23 2.53
CA SER A 47 -12.13 -1.92 3.09
C SER A 47 -11.63 -1.83 4.54
N LEU A 48 -11.41 -0.61 5.03
CA LEU A 48 -11.11 -0.39 6.44
C LEU A 48 -12.23 -0.93 7.35
N GLY A 49 -13.49 -0.80 6.95
CA GLY A 49 -14.63 -1.36 7.70
C GLY A 49 -14.52 -2.87 7.92
N GLU A 50 -14.24 -3.62 6.84
CA GLU A 50 -14.05 -5.08 6.91
C GLU A 50 -12.84 -5.45 7.77
N LEU A 51 -11.74 -4.70 7.67
CA LEU A 51 -10.55 -4.92 8.49
C LEU A 51 -10.79 -4.64 9.98
N ARG A 52 -11.53 -3.59 10.32
CA ARG A 52 -11.91 -3.27 11.70
C ARG A 52 -12.69 -4.42 12.32
N GLU A 53 -13.71 -4.92 11.61
CA GLU A 53 -14.54 -6.02 12.08
C GLU A 53 -13.69 -7.26 12.41
N LYS A 54 -12.78 -7.64 11.51
CA LYS A 54 -11.84 -8.74 11.75
C LYS A 54 -10.90 -8.45 12.92
N ALA A 55 -10.33 -7.26 13.01
CA ALA A 55 -9.37 -6.87 14.04
C ALA A 55 -9.96 -6.82 15.46
N LEU A 56 -11.26 -6.56 15.61
CA LEU A 56 -11.95 -6.59 16.92
C LEU A 56 -11.90 -7.98 17.59
N SER A 57 -11.77 -9.05 16.79
CA SER A 57 -11.63 -10.41 17.30
C SER A 57 -10.22 -10.75 17.80
N CYS A 58 -9.22 -9.93 17.47
CA CYS A 58 -7.84 -10.16 17.90
C CYS A 58 -7.70 -9.90 19.41
N PRO A 59 -6.93 -10.72 20.14
CA PRO A 59 -6.69 -10.50 21.56
C PRO A 59 -5.91 -9.20 21.80
N LYS A 60 -6.37 -8.44 22.78
CA LYS A 60 -5.60 -7.32 23.36
C LYS A 60 -4.39 -7.86 24.11
N GLY A 61 -3.32 -7.07 24.18
CA GLY A 61 -2.06 -7.49 24.79
C GLY A 61 -1.65 -6.61 25.96
N LYS A 62 -1.01 -7.20 26.97
CA LYS A 62 -0.63 -6.47 28.21
C LYS A 62 0.44 -5.40 28.01
N GLN A 63 1.20 -5.45 26.91
CA GLN A 63 2.32 -4.54 26.63
C GLN A 63 1.92 -3.32 25.79
N GLY A 64 0.72 -3.32 25.19
CA GLY A 64 0.29 -2.26 24.28
C GLY A 64 1.17 -2.10 23.04
N ILE A 65 1.00 -1.01 22.31
CA ILE A 65 1.81 -0.71 21.13
C ILE A 65 3.16 -0.11 21.55
N HIS A 66 4.24 -0.68 21.03
CA HIS A 66 5.58 -0.09 21.08
C HIS A 66 5.89 0.61 19.75
N VAL A 67 6.45 1.82 19.80
CA VAL A 67 6.75 2.61 18.59
C VAL A 67 8.22 3.02 18.60
N ARG A 68 8.91 2.77 17.48
CA ARG A 68 10.30 3.14 17.27
C ARG A 68 10.54 3.67 15.86
N GLU A 69 11.58 4.49 15.72
CA GLU A 69 12.14 4.84 14.43
C GLU A 69 13.24 3.84 14.07
N ILE A 70 13.34 3.46 12.80
CA ILE A 70 14.48 2.71 12.28
C ILE A 70 15.07 3.41 11.06
N LEU A 71 16.40 3.50 11.03
CA LEU A 71 17.17 3.98 9.89
C LEU A 71 17.61 2.77 9.07
N ALA A 72 16.93 2.52 7.96
CA ALA A 72 17.21 1.35 7.14
C ALA A 72 16.78 1.53 5.69
N ASP A 73 17.38 0.72 4.83
CA ASP A 73 16.87 0.46 3.48
C ASP A 73 15.75 -0.59 3.56
N THR A 74 14.62 -0.33 2.90
CA THR A 74 13.47 -1.25 2.97
C THR A 74 13.77 -2.61 2.34
N GLN A 75 14.60 -2.70 1.31
CA GLN A 75 14.98 -4.00 0.74
C GLN A 75 15.89 -4.77 1.71
N GLU A 76 16.77 -4.09 2.45
CA GLU A 76 17.54 -4.73 3.51
C GLU A 76 16.63 -5.33 4.58
N LEU A 77 15.64 -4.57 5.04
CA LEU A 77 14.63 -5.08 5.99
C LEU A 77 13.87 -6.29 5.45
N HIS A 78 13.46 -6.27 4.17
CA HIS A 78 12.78 -7.42 3.58
C HIS A 78 13.72 -8.64 3.50
N THR A 79 14.98 -8.45 3.14
CA THR A 79 15.94 -9.57 2.97
C THR A 79 16.44 -10.16 4.29
N ASP A 80 16.28 -9.45 5.41
CA ASP A 80 16.60 -9.96 6.73
C ASP A 80 15.63 -11.09 7.15
N ALA A 81 16.17 -12.29 7.31
CA ALA A 81 15.41 -13.48 7.68
C ALA A 81 14.73 -13.35 9.06
N SER A 82 15.19 -12.46 9.95
CA SER A 82 14.50 -12.21 11.22
C SER A 82 13.14 -11.53 11.04
N ASN A 83 12.88 -10.93 9.88
CA ASN A 83 11.59 -10.32 9.52
C ASN A 83 10.63 -11.33 8.85
N ALA A 84 10.90 -12.65 8.95
CA ALA A 84 9.96 -13.67 8.52
C ALA A 84 8.59 -13.49 9.22
N GLY A 85 7.53 -13.46 8.42
CA GLY A 85 6.17 -13.23 8.86
C GLY A 85 5.84 -11.78 9.21
N THR A 86 6.75 -10.81 9.03
CA THR A 86 6.46 -9.39 9.30
C THR A 86 5.54 -8.76 8.24
N LEU A 87 4.72 -7.79 8.66
CA LEU A 87 3.95 -6.93 7.75
C LEU A 87 4.72 -5.66 7.41
N PHE A 88 4.77 -5.32 6.12
CA PHE A 88 5.34 -4.07 5.60
C PHE A 88 4.25 -3.20 4.99
N GLN A 89 4.14 -1.94 5.43
CA GLN A 89 3.35 -0.95 4.71
C GLN A 89 4.12 -0.48 3.48
N VAL A 90 3.47 -0.53 2.32
CA VAL A 90 4.06 -0.15 1.04
C VAL A 90 3.28 1.03 0.47
N ALA A 91 3.99 2.12 0.19
CA ALA A 91 3.43 3.24 -0.55
C ALA A 91 3.11 2.79 -1.98
N SER A 92 1.84 2.88 -2.36
CA SER A 92 1.29 2.38 -3.62
C SER A 92 0.36 3.42 -4.25
N GLN A 93 -0.11 3.13 -5.47
CA GLN A 93 -1.25 3.79 -6.10
C GLN A 93 -2.56 3.08 -5.75
N PHE A 94 -3.71 3.69 -6.07
CA PHE A 94 -5.04 3.13 -5.79
C PHE A 94 -5.36 1.86 -6.60
N ASN A 95 -4.56 1.53 -7.61
CA ASN A 95 -4.64 0.28 -8.38
C ASN A 95 -3.66 -0.80 -7.88
N LEU A 96 -3.03 -0.59 -6.72
CA LEU A 96 -2.02 -1.49 -6.17
C LEU A 96 -0.80 -1.67 -7.06
N LEU A 97 -0.38 -0.62 -7.77
CA LEU A 97 0.87 -0.56 -8.52
C LEU A 97 1.72 0.63 -8.06
N GLU A 98 2.96 0.68 -8.54
CA GLU A 98 3.99 1.65 -8.17
C GLU A 98 4.60 2.26 -9.44
N MET A 99 3.73 2.61 -10.41
CA MET A 99 4.15 3.20 -11.67
C MET A 99 4.76 4.60 -11.48
N VAL A 100 5.78 4.94 -12.26
CA VAL A 100 6.51 6.22 -12.11
C VAL A 100 5.70 7.47 -12.50
N SER A 101 4.59 7.30 -13.20
CA SER A 101 3.78 8.39 -13.73
C SER A 101 2.36 7.92 -14.04
N PRO A 102 1.35 8.81 -13.97
CA PRO A 102 -0.01 8.51 -14.42
C PRO A 102 -0.11 8.17 -15.92
N ASN A 103 0.93 8.43 -16.71
CA ASN A 103 0.97 8.06 -18.13
C ASN A 103 1.52 6.66 -18.39
N VAL A 104 1.96 5.96 -17.33
CA VAL A 104 2.47 4.60 -17.45
C VAL A 104 1.36 3.60 -17.13
N THR A 105 1.04 2.74 -18.09
CA THR A 105 -0.03 1.74 -17.97
C THR A 105 0.50 0.42 -17.42
N PRO A 106 -0.37 -0.45 -16.86
CA PRO A 106 0.01 -1.80 -16.42
C PRO A 106 0.78 -2.63 -17.46
N GLU A 107 0.40 -2.54 -18.73
CA GLU A 107 0.99 -3.29 -19.85
C GLU A 107 2.42 -2.84 -20.17
N GLN A 108 2.82 -1.64 -19.73
CA GLN A 108 4.19 -1.16 -19.87
C GLN A 108 5.15 -1.77 -18.84
N GLY A 109 4.64 -2.65 -17.97
CA GLY A 109 5.41 -3.59 -17.17
C GLY A 109 6.00 -3.02 -15.89
N VAL A 110 6.38 -3.94 -14.99
CA VAL A 110 6.88 -3.67 -13.64
C VAL A 110 8.40 -3.67 -13.56
N THR A 111 9.12 -4.10 -14.60
CA THR A 111 10.60 -4.02 -14.68
C THR A 111 11.10 -2.61 -14.38
N ARG A 112 10.35 -1.61 -14.86
CA ARG A 112 10.66 -0.18 -14.69
C ARG A 112 10.68 0.31 -13.25
N TYR A 113 10.14 -0.45 -12.29
CA TYR A 113 10.20 -0.10 -10.87
C TYR A 113 11.64 0.12 -10.40
N ALA A 114 12.63 -0.55 -11.01
CA ALA A 114 14.04 -0.35 -10.70
C ALA A 114 14.59 1.03 -11.08
N GLN A 115 13.84 1.83 -11.84
CA GLN A 115 14.19 3.21 -12.21
C GLN A 115 13.62 4.23 -11.21
N ASP A 116 12.79 3.79 -10.27
CA ASP A 116 12.20 4.60 -9.22
C ASP A 116 12.81 4.24 -7.87
N PHE A 117 13.54 5.19 -7.29
CA PHE A 117 14.26 5.01 -6.03
C PHE A 117 13.41 5.34 -4.80
N THR A 118 12.09 5.50 -4.96
CA THR A 118 11.17 5.63 -3.82
C THR A 118 10.93 4.28 -3.14
N GLN A 119 10.44 4.32 -1.89
CA GLN A 119 10.27 3.12 -1.07
C GLN A 119 9.23 2.13 -1.62
N GLY A 120 8.19 2.62 -2.31
CA GLY A 120 7.12 1.78 -2.87
C GLY A 120 7.66 0.73 -3.86
N PRO A 121 8.26 1.16 -4.97
CA PRO A 121 8.94 0.30 -5.94
C PRO A 121 9.99 -0.61 -5.29
N ALA A 122 10.77 -0.11 -4.32
CA ALA A 122 11.77 -0.90 -3.62
C ALA A 122 11.14 -2.10 -2.87
N CYS A 123 10.04 -1.87 -2.13
CA CYS A 123 9.27 -2.93 -1.46
C CYS A 123 8.60 -3.88 -2.47
N ALA A 124 8.02 -3.36 -3.55
CA ALA A 124 7.38 -4.17 -4.58
C ALA A 124 8.38 -5.13 -5.25
N ILE A 125 9.60 -4.66 -5.55
CA ILE A 125 10.67 -5.49 -6.09
C ILE A 125 11.15 -6.55 -5.08
N ALA A 126 11.14 -6.21 -3.78
CA ALA A 126 11.55 -7.15 -2.73
C ALA A 126 10.68 -8.43 -2.70
N ALA A 127 9.41 -8.32 -3.08
CA ALA A 127 8.46 -9.42 -3.20
C ALA A 127 7.97 -9.55 -4.66
N GLY A 128 8.91 -9.83 -5.57
CA GLY A 128 8.67 -9.76 -7.01
C GLY A 128 7.55 -10.65 -7.53
N ALA A 129 7.33 -11.84 -6.92
CA ALA A 129 6.23 -12.72 -7.31
C ALA A 129 4.85 -12.10 -7.04
N GLY A 130 4.66 -11.47 -5.86
CA GLY A 130 3.44 -10.73 -5.53
C GLY A 130 3.24 -9.53 -6.45
N THR A 131 4.31 -8.81 -6.81
CA THR A 131 4.24 -7.68 -7.74
C THR A 131 3.84 -8.11 -9.16
N ILE A 132 4.42 -9.18 -9.69
CA ILE A 132 4.04 -9.72 -11.00
C ILE A 132 2.58 -10.18 -10.98
N TYR A 133 2.15 -10.84 -9.89
CA TYR A 133 0.77 -11.27 -9.72
C TYR A 133 -0.21 -10.08 -9.77
N ARG A 134 0.03 -9.03 -8.98
CA ARG A 134 -0.83 -7.82 -8.92
C ARG A 134 -0.96 -7.12 -10.27
N ASN A 135 0.06 -7.17 -11.12
CA ASN A 135 0.01 -6.54 -12.44
C ASN A 135 -0.68 -7.45 -13.47
N TYR A 136 -0.26 -8.71 -13.57
CA TYR A 136 -0.59 -9.57 -14.70
C TYR A 136 -1.63 -10.66 -14.39
N PHE A 137 -1.77 -11.11 -13.15
CA PHE A 137 -2.56 -12.30 -12.83
C PHE A 137 -3.71 -12.09 -11.85
N VAL A 138 -3.87 -10.87 -11.32
CA VAL A 138 -4.98 -10.54 -10.44
C VAL A 138 -6.31 -10.65 -11.21
N PRO A 139 -7.31 -11.37 -10.68
CA PRO A 139 -8.64 -11.38 -11.29
C PRO A 139 -9.33 -10.04 -11.08
N ILE A 140 -9.84 -9.45 -12.15
CA ILE A 140 -10.67 -8.24 -12.11
C ILE A 140 -11.90 -8.50 -12.97
N ASN A 141 -13.06 -8.59 -12.31
CA ASN A 141 -14.29 -9.09 -12.92
C ASN A 141 -14.06 -10.50 -13.50
N ASP A 142 -14.46 -10.72 -14.77
CA ASP A 142 -14.31 -12.00 -15.47
C ASP A 142 -12.98 -12.14 -16.23
N GLU A 143 -12.06 -11.20 -16.07
CA GLU A 143 -10.76 -11.17 -16.75
C GLU A 143 -9.57 -11.19 -15.79
N VAL A 144 -8.38 -11.44 -16.35
CA VAL A 144 -7.12 -11.57 -15.60
C VAL A 144 -6.17 -10.43 -15.98
N GLY A 145 -5.51 -9.88 -14.97
CA GLY A 145 -4.51 -8.82 -15.11
C GLY A 145 -5.12 -7.43 -15.21
N GLN A 146 -4.31 -6.45 -14.82
CA GLN A 146 -4.60 -5.03 -14.97
C GLN A 146 -4.23 -4.57 -16.38
N THR A 147 -5.08 -3.73 -16.96
CA THR A 147 -4.89 -3.09 -18.27
C THR A 147 -5.21 -1.60 -18.17
N ILE A 148 -4.97 -0.82 -19.22
CA ILE A 148 -5.36 0.59 -19.26
C ILE A 148 -6.88 0.78 -19.05
N ASP A 149 -7.70 -0.16 -19.52
CA ASP A 149 -9.16 -0.09 -19.48
C ASP A 149 -9.78 -0.78 -18.25
N ARG A 150 -8.98 -1.54 -17.49
CA ARG A 150 -9.46 -2.32 -16.35
C ARG A 150 -8.40 -2.38 -15.26
N GLN A 151 -8.66 -1.73 -14.13
CA GLN A 151 -7.75 -1.67 -13.01
C GLN A 151 -8.50 -1.80 -11.70
N ILE A 152 -7.78 -2.20 -10.66
CA ILE A 152 -8.24 -2.05 -9.28
C ILE A 152 -8.40 -0.55 -9.00
N ASP A 153 -9.44 -0.20 -8.25
CA ASP A 153 -9.62 1.16 -7.71
C ASP A 153 -10.01 1.08 -6.23
N CYS A 154 -9.01 1.22 -5.37
CA CYS A 154 -9.18 1.24 -3.92
C CYS A 154 -9.93 2.47 -3.38
N LEU A 155 -10.24 3.46 -4.23
CA LEU A 155 -10.98 4.67 -3.90
C LEU A 155 -12.43 4.63 -4.44
N ALA A 156 -12.82 3.57 -5.14
CA ALA A 156 -14.12 3.48 -5.83
C ALA A 156 -15.33 3.65 -4.88
N ASP A 157 -15.30 3.00 -3.72
CA ASP A 157 -16.40 3.08 -2.74
C ASP A 157 -16.52 4.49 -2.12
N VAL A 158 -15.38 5.13 -1.85
CA VAL A 158 -15.31 6.55 -1.42
C VAL A 158 -15.85 7.46 -2.53
N GLY A 159 -15.48 7.20 -3.78
CA GLY A 159 -15.98 7.91 -4.96
C GLY A 159 -17.48 7.81 -5.10
N THR A 160 -18.05 6.62 -4.95
CA THR A 160 -19.49 6.39 -4.98
C THR A 160 -20.19 7.21 -3.90
N PHE A 161 -19.68 7.19 -2.66
CA PHE A 161 -20.27 7.93 -1.55
C PHE A 161 -20.19 9.47 -1.73
N LEU A 162 -19.06 9.99 -2.21
CA LEU A 162 -18.91 11.42 -2.51
C LEU A 162 -19.64 11.83 -3.81
N GLY A 163 -20.14 10.85 -4.56
CA GLY A 163 -20.84 11.03 -5.82
C GLY A 163 -19.90 11.43 -6.94
N ASN A 164 -18.70 10.85 -7.06
CA ASN A 164 -17.77 11.05 -8.18
C ASN A 164 -18.26 10.40 -9.50
N SER A 165 -19.56 10.47 -9.79
CA SER A 165 -20.13 10.04 -11.07
C SER A 165 -19.56 10.87 -12.22
N ASP A 166 -19.31 10.21 -13.35
CA ASP A 166 -18.75 10.83 -14.57
C ASP A 166 -17.46 11.64 -14.34
N ASN A 167 -16.65 11.22 -13.35
CA ASN A 167 -15.42 11.90 -12.95
C ASN A 167 -15.60 13.37 -12.52
N ARG A 168 -16.79 13.75 -12.03
CA ARG A 168 -17.10 15.16 -11.70
C ARG A 168 -16.21 15.76 -10.60
N LEU A 169 -15.69 14.93 -9.70
CA LEU A 169 -14.79 15.36 -8.61
C LEU A 169 -13.33 15.09 -8.98
N TRP A 170 -13.02 13.87 -9.42
CA TRP A 170 -11.72 13.48 -9.93
C TRP A 170 -11.83 12.43 -11.03
N ARG A 171 -10.79 12.39 -11.87
CA ARG A 171 -10.55 11.29 -12.80
C ARG A 171 -9.50 10.36 -12.23
N MET A 172 -9.77 9.06 -12.19
CA MET A 172 -8.74 8.06 -11.92
C MET A 172 -7.93 7.81 -13.21
N GLN A 173 -6.60 7.84 -13.13
CA GLN A 173 -5.73 7.55 -14.25
C GLN A 173 -4.54 6.71 -13.77
N ASN A 174 -4.48 5.43 -14.16
CA ASN A 174 -3.41 4.50 -13.77
C ASN A 174 -3.14 4.50 -12.25
N GLY A 175 -4.20 4.48 -11.44
CA GLY A 175 -4.13 4.50 -9.98
C GLY A 175 -3.88 5.88 -9.34
N TYR A 176 -3.80 6.96 -10.12
CA TYR A 176 -3.72 8.34 -9.63
C TYR A 176 -5.10 9.00 -9.62
N ALA A 177 -5.55 9.44 -8.46
CA ALA A 177 -6.74 10.28 -8.34
C ALA A 177 -6.40 11.74 -8.71
N LEU A 178 -6.85 12.20 -9.88
CA LEU A 178 -6.55 13.53 -10.43
C LEU A 178 -7.81 14.42 -10.38
N PRO A 179 -7.97 15.26 -9.34
CA PRO A 179 -9.15 16.08 -9.16
C PRO A 179 -9.12 17.36 -10.00
N SER A 180 -10.30 17.93 -10.20
CA SER A 180 -10.43 19.33 -10.62
C SER A 180 -10.41 20.25 -9.40
N ARG A 181 -10.19 21.56 -9.61
CA ARG A 181 -10.25 22.55 -8.52
C ARG A 181 -11.64 22.55 -7.85
N ASP A 182 -12.69 22.53 -8.64
CA ASP A 182 -14.08 22.52 -8.15
C ASP A 182 -14.40 21.20 -7.46
N GLY A 183 -13.84 20.08 -7.93
CA GLY A 183 -13.90 18.79 -7.27
C GLY A 183 -13.32 18.82 -5.86
N LEU A 184 -12.10 19.36 -5.68
CA LEU A 184 -11.48 19.53 -4.36
C LEU A 184 -12.32 20.43 -3.44
N LEU A 185 -12.83 21.55 -3.94
CA LEU A 185 -13.69 22.44 -3.15
C LEU A 185 -14.99 21.75 -2.72
N ALA A 186 -15.63 21.00 -3.62
CA ALA A 186 -16.85 20.25 -3.31
C ALA A 186 -16.59 19.16 -2.26
N ILE A 187 -15.48 18.42 -2.36
CA ILE A 187 -15.08 17.41 -1.36
C ILE A 187 -14.81 18.08 -0.02
N ALA A 188 -14.02 19.16 0.01
CA ALA A 188 -13.71 19.89 1.23
C ALA A 188 -14.99 20.38 1.93
N HIS A 189 -15.92 21.00 1.19
CA HIS A 189 -17.20 21.44 1.74
C HIS A 189 -18.02 20.27 2.30
N ARG A 190 -18.09 19.13 1.58
CA ARG A 190 -18.81 17.93 2.04
C ARG A 190 -18.20 17.35 3.33
N LEU A 191 -16.87 17.34 3.44
CA LEU A 191 -16.15 16.81 4.61
C LEU A 191 -16.19 17.77 5.81
N GLN A 192 -16.23 19.08 5.58
CA GLN A 192 -16.38 20.09 6.63
C GLN A 192 -17.78 20.09 7.24
N ALA A 193 -18.80 19.89 6.40
CA ALA A 193 -20.19 19.79 6.85
C ALA A 193 -20.51 18.42 7.50
N ALA A 194 -19.66 17.41 7.29
CA ALA A 194 -19.86 16.07 7.82
C ALA A 194 -19.64 16.02 9.33
N SER A 195 -20.50 15.27 10.04
CA SER A 195 -20.23 14.85 11.41
C SER A 195 -19.04 13.89 11.49
N GLU A 196 -18.49 13.68 12.69
CA GLU A 196 -17.43 12.68 12.87
C GLU A 196 -17.88 11.27 12.48
N ALA A 197 -19.13 10.90 12.74
CA ALA A 197 -19.69 9.61 12.37
C ALA A 197 -19.74 9.41 10.84
N GLU A 198 -20.11 10.45 10.08
CA GLU A 198 -20.08 10.41 8.62
C GLU A 198 -18.66 10.38 8.06
N ARG A 199 -17.74 11.16 8.64
CA ARG A 199 -16.31 11.09 8.27
C ARG A 199 -15.74 9.70 8.55
N ASP A 200 -16.14 9.09 9.66
CA ASP A 200 -15.73 7.73 9.97
C ASP A 200 -16.30 6.70 9.00
N THR A 201 -17.57 6.86 8.59
CA THR A 201 -18.16 6.03 7.53
C THR A 201 -17.35 6.14 6.24
N LEU A 202 -16.97 7.36 5.85
CA LEU A 202 -16.11 7.60 4.68
C LEU A 202 -14.73 6.94 4.80
N ARG A 203 -14.09 6.99 5.99
CA ARG A 203 -12.82 6.29 6.23
C ARG A 203 -13.00 4.78 6.05
N GLN A 204 -14.08 4.21 6.58
CA GLN A 204 -14.36 2.77 6.49
C GLN A 204 -14.51 2.26 5.05
N LEU A 205 -14.89 3.12 4.10
CA LEU A 205 -15.03 2.76 2.69
C LEU A 205 -13.69 2.66 1.94
N LEU A 206 -12.61 3.26 2.47
CA LEU A 206 -11.32 3.19 1.79
C LEU A 206 -10.82 1.74 1.79
N ARG A 207 -10.39 1.26 0.62
CA ARG A 207 -9.75 -0.06 0.48
C ARG A 207 -8.23 0.06 0.45
N ILE A 208 -7.57 -1.02 0.83
CA ILE A 208 -6.12 -1.23 0.64
C ILE A 208 -5.89 -2.60 0.03
N GLY A 209 -4.74 -2.84 -0.59
CA GLY A 209 -4.33 -4.17 -1.00
C GLY A 209 -3.51 -4.83 0.10
N ILE A 210 -3.73 -6.12 0.37
CA ILE A 210 -2.87 -6.89 1.28
C ILE A 210 -2.41 -8.16 0.58
N GLN A 211 -1.11 -8.21 0.32
CA GLN A 211 -0.42 -9.39 -0.20
C GLN A 211 0.09 -10.21 0.98
N TRP A 212 -0.64 -11.25 1.35
CA TRP A 212 -0.30 -12.14 2.47
C TRP A 212 0.74 -13.16 2.06
N ASN A 213 1.73 -13.40 2.93
CA ASN A 213 2.67 -14.51 2.82
C ASN A 213 3.39 -14.62 1.46
N THR A 214 3.77 -13.48 0.87
CA THR A 214 4.58 -13.45 -0.36
C THR A 214 6.04 -13.70 -0.04
N GLN A 215 6.72 -14.43 -0.92
CA GLN A 215 8.14 -14.70 -0.80
C GLN A 215 8.96 -13.44 -1.06
N VAL A 216 9.98 -13.22 -0.23
CA VAL A 216 11.05 -12.27 -0.54
C VAL A 216 11.96 -12.87 -1.60
N THR A 217 12.03 -12.24 -2.77
CA THR A 217 12.70 -12.78 -3.96
C THR A 217 14.06 -12.17 -4.24
N LEU A 218 14.51 -11.23 -3.40
CA LEU A 218 15.83 -10.62 -3.50
C LEU A 218 16.89 -11.42 -2.74
N ARG A 219 18.15 -11.27 -3.16
CA ARG A 219 19.35 -11.77 -2.45
C ARG A 219 19.29 -13.25 -2.02
N ASN A 220 18.62 -14.09 -2.81
CA ASN A 220 18.39 -15.51 -2.53
C ASN A 220 17.64 -15.78 -1.20
N SER A 221 16.85 -14.81 -0.71
CA SER A 221 15.91 -15.01 0.38
C SER A 221 14.81 -16.00 0.00
N SER A 222 14.21 -16.63 1.01
CA SER A 222 13.14 -17.60 0.84
C SER A 222 12.05 -17.51 1.90
N HIS A 223 12.20 -16.64 2.90
CA HIS A 223 11.17 -16.41 3.91
C HIS A 223 10.01 -15.61 3.32
N LEU A 224 8.88 -15.69 4.02
CA LEU A 224 7.65 -15.02 3.62
C LEU A 224 7.46 -13.76 4.46
N VAL A 225 6.87 -12.75 3.85
CA VAL A 225 6.43 -11.51 4.49
C VAL A 225 5.04 -11.17 3.97
N SER A 226 4.36 -10.24 4.63
CA SER A 226 3.11 -9.67 4.13
C SER A 226 3.33 -8.20 3.76
N GLN A 227 2.60 -7.70 2.76
CA GLN A 227 2.68 -6.30 2.33
C GLN A 227 1.30 -5.67 2.26
N ALA A 228 1.10 -4.56 2.98
CA ALA A 228 -0.10 -3.73 2.92
C ALA A 228 0.16 -2.54 1.98
N TYR A 229 -0.44 -2.57 0.80
CA TYR A 229 -0.33 -1.57 -0.24
C TYR A 229 -1.36 -0.47 -0.02
N CYS A 230 -0.88 0.71 0.37
CA CYS A 230 -1.70 1.86 0.72
C CYS A 230 -1.37 3.05 -0.17
N SER A 231 -2.39 3.68 -0.73
CA SER A 231 -2.25 4.90 -1.52
C SER A 231 -2.54 6.14 -0.70
N ALA A 232 -1.71 7.16 -0.85
CA ALA A 232 -2.06 8.53 -0.50
C ALA A 232 -2.63 9.26 -1.73
N LEU A 233 -3.11 10.49 -1.56
CA LEU A 233 -3.51 11.32 -2.69
C LEU A 233 -2.28 11.96 -3.37
N PRO A 234 -2.23 12.07 -4.71
CA PRO A 234 -1.10 12.61 -5.44
C PRO A 234 -1.10 14.15 -5.48
N VAL A 235 -0.99 14.81 -4.32
CA VAL A 235 -1.06 16.28 -4.16
C VAL A 235 -0.13 17.03 -5.11
N ALA A 236 1.12 16.57 -5.26
CA ALA A 236 2.14 17.16 -6.13
C ALA A 236 1.88 17.00 -7.64
N TYR A 237 0.88 16.19 -8.03
CA TYR A 237 0.50 15.96 -9.43
C TYR A 237 -0.58 16.94 -9.89
N SER A 238 -0.75 18.05 -9.17
CA SER A 238 -1.65 19.15 -9.53
C SER A 238 -0.96 20.50 -9.32
N ALA A 239 -1.44 21.53 -10.01
CA ALA A 239 -1.00 22.90 -9.79
C ALA A 239 -1.73 23.59 -8.60
N PHE A 240 -2.54 22.84 -7.85
CA PHE A 240 -3.37 23.40 -6.78
C PHE A 240 -2.63 23.47 -5.45
N SER A 241 -2.95 24.47 -4.64
CA SER A 241 -2.40 24.58 -3.28
C SER A 241 -2.77 23.34 -2.47
N SER A 242 -1.80 22.81 -1.69
CA SER A 242 -2.02 21.70 -0.76
C SER A 242 -3.19 21.96 0.19
N ASN A 243 -3.51 23.21 0.53
CA ASN A 243 -4.62 23.53 1.43
C ASN A 243 -5.98 23.08 0.87
N LEU A 244 -6.14 23.01 -0.45
CA LEU A 244 -7.36 22.49 -1.07
C LEU A 244 -7.51 20.97 -0.92
N TRP A 245 -6.40 20.28 -0.68
CA TRP A 245 -6.35 18.82 -0.54
C TRP A 245 -6.57 18.36 0.89
N GLU A 246 -6.30 19.22 1.88
CA GLU A 246 -6.15 18.86 3.29
C GLU A 246 -7.20 17.87 3.78
N HIS A 247 -8.49 18.20 3.66
CA HIS A 247 -9.58 17.37 4.17
C HIS A 247 -9.65 15.99 3.49
N PHE A 248 -9.36 15.92 2.18
CA PHE A 248 -9.41 14.66 1.45
C PHE A 248 -8.15 13.83 1.71
N ALA A 249 -6.99 14.48 1.75
CA ALA A 249 -5.71 13.84 2.01
C ALA A 249 -5.66 13.26 3.42
N THR A 250 -6.10 14.01 4.45
CA THR A 250 -6.15 13.50 5.82
C THR A 250 -7.12 12.33 5.95
N LEU A 251 -8.31 12.38 5.35
CA LEU A 251 -9.26 11.27 5.35
C LEU A 251 -8.62 9.97 4.80
N VAL A 252 -7.96 10.06 3.64
CA VAL A 252 -7.31 8.91 2.99
C VAL A 252 -6.12 8.40 3.82
N LEU A 253 -5.30 9.29 4.38
CA LEU A 253 -4.17 8.92 5.23
C LEU A 253 -4.65 8.25 6.53
N GLU A 254 -5.64 8.84 7.21
CA GLU A 254 -6.23 8.30 8.44
C GLU A 254 -6.73 6.87 8.21
N ALA A 255 -7.47 6.65 7.13
CA ALA A 255 -7.99 5.33 6.81
C ALA A 255 -6.89 4.33 6.41
N SER A 256 -5.87 4.77 5.66
CA SER A 256 -4.76 3.92 5.22
C SER A 256 -3.90 3.41 6.37
N TYR A 257 -3.51 4.30 7.30
CA TYR A 257 -2.74 3.90 8.47
C TYR A 257 -3.57 3.02 9.41
N GLU A 258 -4.84 3.34 9.61
CA GLU A 258 -5.72 2.50 10.41
C GLU A 258 -5.89 1.09 9.81
N ALA A 259 -6.11 1.01 8.50
CA ALA A 259 -6.21 -0.27 7.79
C ALA A 259 -4.92 -1.10 7.91
N THR A 260 -3.76 -0.43 7.86
CA THR A 260 -2.46 -1.08 8.07
C THR A 260 -2.33 -1.66 9.47
N ILE A 261 -2.77 -0.94 10.51
CA ILE A 261 -2.74 -1.43 11.90
C ILE A 261 -3.69 -2.62 12.07
N CYS A 262 -4.91 -2.56 11.52
CA CYS A 262 -5.82 -3.71 11.51
C CYS A 262 -5.19 -4.92 10.81
N ALA A 263 -4.58 -4.73 9.64
CA ALA A 263 -3.87 -5.77 8.92
C ALA A 263 -2.70 -6.35 9.75
N ALA A 264 -1.98 -5.53 10.51
CA ALA A 264 -0.90 -5.97 11.39
C ALA A 264 -1.40 -6.88 12.51
N LEU A 265 -2.58 -6.59 13.08
CA LEU A 265 -3.21 -7.45 14.07
C LEU A 265 -3.57 -8.82 13.49
N LEU A 266 -4.17 -8.84 12.30
CA LEU A 266 -4.48 -10.10 11.60
C LEU A 266 -3.21 -10.87 11.25
N ASN A 267 -2.17 -10.18 10.77
CA ASN A 267 -0.88 -10.77 10.46
C ASN A 267 -0.24 -11.42 11.70
N ARG A 268 -0.32 -10.74 12.85
CA ARG A 268 0.18 -11.24 14.12
C ARG A 268 -0.51 -12.53 14.53
N GLU A 269 -1.83 -12.61 14.40
CA GLU A 269 -2.57 -13.84 14.73
C GLU A 269 -2.20 -15.00 13.78
N GLN A 270 -1.92 -14.71 12.50
CA GLN A 270 -1.57 -15.74 11.52
C GLN A 270 -0.12 -16.22 11.64
N THR A 271 0.82 -15.33 11.98
CA THR A 271 2.27 -15.60 11.88
C THR A 271 2.96 -15.65 13.25
N GLY A 272 2.32 -15.13 14.30
CA GLY A 272 2.96 -14.85 15.60
C GLY A 272 3.87 -13.63 15.60
N ASN A 273 4.11 -12.97 14.45
CA ASN A 273 4.99 -11.81 14.35
C ASN A 273 4.20 -10.51 14.55
N LYS A 274 4.55 -9.77 15.60
CA LYS A 274 3.88 -8.52 15.98
C LYS A 274 4.49 -7.26 15.34
N THR A 275 5.54 -7.42 14.54
CA THR A 275 6.24 -6.30 13.92
C THR A 275 5.44 -5.78 12.73
N VAL A 276 5.33 -4.47 12.62
CA VAL A 276 4.86 -3.78 11.42
C VAL A 276 5.81 -2.65 11.06
N TYR A 277 6.30 -2.66 9.82
CA TYR A 277 7.07 -1.54 9.28
C TYR A 277 6.14 -0.53 8.62
N LEU A 278 6.13 0.70 9.13
CA LEU A 278 5.40 1.80 8.53
C LEU A 278 6.32 2.67 7.68
N THR A 279 5.76 3.21 6.61
CA THR A 279 6.43 4.22 5.77
C THR A 279 5.63 5.51 5.83
N LEU A 280 6.25 6.64 5.51
CA LEU A 280 5.54 7.93 5.45
C LEU A 280 4.79 8.04 4.12
N ILE A 281 3.73 7.25 3.93
CA ILE A 281 3.03 7.13 2.66
C ILE A 281 2.61 8.51 2.13
N GLY A 282 2.94 8.76 0.88
CA GLY A 282 2.64 10.03 0.20
C GLY A 282 3.55 11.22 0.54
N GLY A 283 4.46 11.12 1.51
CA GLY A 283 5.34 12.22 1.94
C GLY A 283 6.51 12.53 0.99
N GLY A 284 6.75 11.67 0.01
CA GLY A 284 7.75 11.85 -1.06
C GLY A 284 7.11 12.39 -2.35
N ALA A 285 7.10 11.57 -3.40
CA ALA A 285 6.66 11.95 -4.74
C ALA A 285 5.22 12.50 -4.79
N PHE A 286 4.31 12.04 -3.93
CA PHE A 286 2.93 12.52 -3.91
C PHE A 286 2.75 13.86 -3.16
N GLY A 287 3.75 14.32 -2.41
CA GLY A 287 3.76 15.67 -1.81
C GLY A 287 2.72 15.92 -0.72
N ASN A 288 2.31 14.90 0.03
CA ASN A 288 1.46 15.08 1.21
C ASN A 288 2.27 15.76 2.32
N ARG A 289 1.62 16.67 3.04
CA ARG A 289 2.27 17.37 4.17
C ARG A 289 2.58 16.39 5.30
N ILE A 290 3.78 16.50 5.86
CA ILE A 290 4.25 15.59 6.92
C ILE A 290 3.36 15.65 8.15
N GLU A 291 2.77 16.81 8.46
CA GLU A 291 1.86 16.96 9.60
C GLU A 291 0.60 16.09 9.45
N TRP A 292 0.05 15.96 8.24
CA TRP A 292 -1.12 15.12 7.98
C TRP A 292 -0.80 13.65 8.16
N ILE A 293 0.38 13.23 7.68
CA ILE A 293 0.87 11.86 7.80
C ILE A 293 1.04 11.48 9.27
N ILE A 294 1.75 12.31 10.04
CA ILE A 294 2.07 12.04 11.45
C ILE A 294 0.79 12.04 12.30
N ALA A 295 -0.14 12.96 12.05
CA ALA A 295 -1.44 12.97 12.71
C ALA A 295 -2.25 11.70 12.41
N ALA A 296 -2.25 11.22 11.17
CA ALA A 296 -2.93 9.98 10.78
C ALA A 296 -2.33 8.74 11.46
N ILE A 297 -0.99 8.65 11.52
CA ILE A 297 -0.28 7.60 12.27
C ILE A 297 -0.68 7.66 13.75
N GLN A 298 -0.56 8.83 14.39
CA GLN A 298 -0.89 9.02 15.81
C GLN A 298 -2.33 8.60 16.12
N ARG A 299 -3.28 8.97 15.26
CA ARG A 299 -4.69 8.58 15.39
C ARG A 299 -4.83 7.06 15.38
N ALA A 300 -4.25 6.38 14.40
CA ALA A 300 -4.31 4.92 14.29
C ALA A 300 -3.71 4.23 15.52
N LEU A 301 -2.52 4.67 15.97
CA LEU A 301 -1.86 4.11 17.15
C LEU A 301 -2.67 4.32 18.44
N THR A 302 -3.35 5.47 18.56
CA THR A 302 -4.21 5.78 19.71
C THR A 302 -5.45 4.88 19.77
N ILE A 303 -6.10 4.61 18.64
CA ILE A 303 -7.29 3.75 18.56
C ILE A 303 -6.94 2.31 19.00
N TYR A 304 -5.75 1.83 18.64
CA TYR A 304 -5.33 0.45 18.89
C TYR A 304 -4.30 0.32 20.02
N ALA A 305 -4.19 1.31 20.91
CA ALA A 305 -3.15 1.36 21.95
C ALA A 305 -3.10 0.13 22.88
N GLU A 306 -4.23 -0.56 23.07
CA GLU A 306 -4.35 -1.75 23.90
C GLU A 306 -3.91 -3.07 23.21
N TYR A 307 -3.50 -3.01 21.94
CA TYR A 307 -3.06 -4.19 21.20
C TYR A 307 -1.52 -4.26 21.18
N ASP A 308 -0.97 -5.47 21.36
CA ASP A 308 0.48 -5.70 21.34
C ASP A 308 1.02 -5.75 19.89
N LEU A 309 1.63 -4.65 19.46
CA LEU A 309 2.34 -4.50 18.17
C LEU A 309 3.68 -3.79 18.38
N ASP A 310 4.71 -4.18 17.63
CA ASP A 310 5.96 -3.43 17.49
C ASP A 310 5.93 -2.64 16.17
N VAL A 311 5.70 -1.33 16.27
CA VAL A 311 5.58 -0.42 15.13
C VAL A 311 6.92 0.24 14.87
N ALA A 312 7.54 -0.12 13.75
CA ALA A 312 8.81 0.43 13.30
C ALA A 312 8.58 1.40 12.13
N ILE A 313 8.72 2.70 12.38
CA ILE A 313 8.57 3.71 11.33
C ILE A 313 9.93 3.89 10.62
N VAL A 314 9.96 3.60 9.32
CA VAL A 314 11.20 3.55 8.54
C VAL A 314 11.56 4.94 8.01
N SER A 315 12.74 5.40 8.38
CA SER A 315 13.38 6.61 7.84
C SER A 315 14.57 6.23 6.97
N TYR A 316 14.67 6.89 5.82
CA TYR A 316 15.81 6.70 4.92
C TYR A 316 16.89 7.75 5.17
N SER A 317 18.14 7.31 5.27
CA SER A 317 19.36 8.12 5.44
C SER A 317 19.50 8.96 6.71
N ARG A 318 18.43 9.55 7.26
CA ARG A 318 18.47 10.42 8.45
C ARG A 318 17.20 10.29 9.28
N SER A 319 17.35 10.52 10.58
CA SER A 319 16.21 10.54 11.51
C SER A 319 15.26 11.69 11.14
N ASN A 320 13.97 11.43 11.30
CA ASN A 320 12.90 12.40 11.05
C ASN A 320 12.45 13.03 12.38
N PRO A 321 12.62 14.35 12.58
CA PRO A 321 12.22 15.04 13.80
C PRO A 321 10.74 14.86 14.16
N HIS A 322 9.85 14.75 13.16
CA HIS A 322 8.42 14.55 13.41
C HIS A 322 8.11 13.15 13.94
N ILE A 323 8.87 12.13 13.51
CA ILE A 323 8.75 10.78 14.06
C ILE A 323 9.25 10.77 15.51
N GLN A 324 10.38 11.42 15.79
CA GLN A 324 10.90 11.52 17.16
C GLN A 324 9.93 12.25 18.10
N GLN A 325 9.29 13.32 17.62
CA GLN A 325 8.23 14.02 18.36
C GLN A 325 7.02 13.11 18.61
N LEU A 326 6.59 12.35 17.61
CA LEU A 326 5.50 11.39 17.75
C LEU A 326 5.82 10.32 18.81
N ILE A 327 7.01 9.72 18.75
CA ILE A 327 7.45 8.69 19.72
C ILE A 327 7.43 9.28 21.14
N THR A 328 7.99 10.48 21.32
CA THR A 328 8.01 11.17 22.62
C THR A 328 6.61 11.45 23.16
N ALA A 329 5.63 11.70 22.29
CA ALA A 329 4.25 11.97 22.69
C ALA A 329 3.45 10.70 23.07
N LEU A 330 3.95 9.51 22.70
CA LEU A 330 3.31 8.22 22.96
C LEU A 330 3.91 7.47 24.16
N THR A 331 5.11 7.86 24.60
CA THR A 331 5.79 7.36 25.82
C THR A 331 5.40 8.15 27.05
#